data_AF-A0A1W1BCI8-F1
#
_entry.id   AF-A0A1W1BCI8-F1
#
_cell.length_a   1.000
_cell.length_b   1.000
_cell.length_c   1.000
_cell.angle_alpha   90.00
_cell.angle_beta   90.00
_cell.angle_gamma   90.00
#
_symmetry.space_group_name_H-M   'P 1'
#
loop_
_entity.id
_entity.type
_entity.pdbx_description
1 polymer ?
#
loop_
_entity_poly.entity_id
_entity_poly.type
_entity_poly.pdbx_seq_one_letter_code
_entity_poly.pdbx_strand_id
1 'polypeptide(L)'
;MNTKTLQKLGLVLLLSSSLYGVQSTKVNENTDYTASIVPKKMTVQAKKQRFRDLVVPAVNKVYADLDAKYKEAKKIIDSGKTNAKIEKLMKSYSAKSPQDLLVRMKPHAKSVAIAQAAMESAWATSRFTRVATNLFGVWSFNKNEPRVAAGEKRGKKTIYVKKYSSVEASIRDYYRVLATGRVFGEFRAEKMRTNDPYKLVKKLDKYSEKGAEYGKELKSMISYNRFYKFD
;
A
#
# COMPACT_ATOMS: atom_id res chain seq x y z
N MET A 1 59.33 -7.89 56.09
CA MET A 1 60.65 -8.02 55.44
C MET A 1 60.47 -7.96 53.92
N ASN A 2 61.09 -6.93 53.30
CA ASN A 2 61.57 -6.77 51.91
C ASN A 2 60.76 -7.35 50.73
N THR A 3 60.18 -6.54 49.84
CA THR A 3 60.78 -5.70 48.75
C THR A 3 61.62 -6.46 47.72
N LYS A 4 61.13 -6.54 46.48
CA LYS A 4 61.85 -6.28 45.19
C LYS A 4 60.88 -6.47 44.01
N THR A 5 60.28 -5.43 43.42
CA THR A 5 60.69 -4.55 42.28
C THR A 5 60.54 -5.16 40.86
N LEU A 6 60.01 -4.32 39.95
CA LEU A 6 60.07 -4.28 38.46
C LEU A 6 58.88 -4.92 37.69
N GLN A 7 58.31 -4.34 36.62
CA GLN A 7 58.25 -2.99 36.03
C GLN A 7 57.37 -3.09 34.76
N LYS A 8 56.61 -2.03 34.42
CA LYS A 8 56.00 -1.70 33.07
C LYS A 8 54.84 -2.62 32.62
N LEU A 9 53.76 -2.20 31.95
CA LEU A 9 53.29 -1.02 31.22
C LEU A 9 51.80 -0.81 31.63
N GLY A 10 51.22 0.38 31.79
CA GLY A 10 51.00 1.38 30.75
C GLY A 10 49.84 1.00 29.83
N LEU A 11 48.61 1.46 30.12
CA LEU A 11 47.69 2.20 29.22
C LEU A 11 46.22 2.10 29.69
N VAL A 12 45.70 3.21 30.21
CA VAL A 12 44.27 3.53 30.26
C VAL A 12 43.81 3.79 28.84
N LEU A 13 42.76 3.11 28.37
CA LEU A 13 41.97 3.62 27.25
C LEU A 13 40.48 3.42 27.50
N LEU A 14 39.81 4.57 27.65
CA LEU A 14 38.37 4.76 27.56
C LEU A 14 37.86 4.13 26.25
N LEU A 15 36.93 3.19 26.34
CA LEU A 15 36.15 2.77 25.17
C LEU A 15 35.08 3.84 24.90
N SER A 16 35.51 4.77 24.06
CA SER A 16 34.71 5.76 23.36
C SER A 16 33.51 5.13 22.65
N SER A 17 32.40 5.87 22.69
CA SER A 17 31.20 5.73 21.88
C SER A 17 31.48 5.34 20.42
N SER A 18 31.18 4.10 20.07
CA SER A 18 31.08 3.66 18.68
C SER A 18 29.82 4.26 18.08
N LEU A 19 30.00 5.38 17.37
CA LEU A 19 29.10 5.82 16.32
C LEU A 19 28.82 4.61 15.42
N TYR A 20 27.60 4.08 15.48
CA TYR A 20 27.05 3.36 14.33
C TYR A 20 26.82 4.39 13.24
N GLY A 21 27.89 4.69 12.51
CA GLY A 21 27.80 5.20 11.16
C GLY A 21 27.00 4.19 10.37
N VAL A 22 25.69 4.42 10.25
CA VAL A 22 24.93 3.88 9.14
C VAL A 22 25.60 4.48 7.92
N GLN A 23 26.47 3.69 7.31
CA GLN A 23 26.96 3.98 5.97
C GLN A 23 25.74 3.86 5.08
N SER A 24 25.02 4.98 4.97
CA SER A 24 24.02 5.21 3.96
C SER A 24 24.75 5.02 2.65
N THR A 25 24.70 3.81 2.10
CA THR A 25 24.96 3.62 0.68
C THR A 25 23.96 4.53 0.02
N LYS A 26 24.43 5.68 -0.47
CA LYS A 26 23.66 6.57 -1.33
C LYS A 26 23.26 5.75 -2.54
N VAL A 27 22.09 5.12 -2.45
CA VAL A 27 21.41 4.57 -3.61
C VAL A 27 20.96 5.81 -4.38
N ASN A 28 21.69 6.10 -5.45
CA ASN A 28 21.45 7.16 -6.44
C ASN A 28 20.14 7.94 -6.23
N GLU A 29 20.24 9.21 -5.85
CA GLU A 29 19.13 10.17 -5.72
C GLU A 29 18.40 10.49 -7.05
N ASN A 30 18.52 9.64 -8.07
CA ASN A 30 17.97 9.89 -9.40
C ASN A 30 17.60 8.63 -10.19
N THR A 31 17.26 7.51 -9.54
CA THR A 31 16.55 6.43 -10.24
C THR A 31 15.05 6.62 -10.09
N ASP A 32 14.41 7.17 -11.12
CA ASP A 32 12.98 6.99 -11.36
C ASP A 32 12.70 5.48 -11.45
N TYR A 33 12.38 4.86 -10.32
CA TYR A 33 12.03 3.45 -10.30
C TYR A 33 10.73 3.29 -11.10
N THR A 34 10.78 2.50 -12.16
CA THR A 34 9.58 2.10 -12.90
C THR A 34 9.16 0.70 -12.46
N ALA A 35 7.85 0.42 -12.51
CA ALA A 35 7.31 -0.90 -12.16
C ALA A 35 7.88 -2.03 -13.04
N SER A 36 8.27 -1.72 -14.29
CA SER A 36 8.75 -2.68 -15.29
C SER A 36 10.21 -3.11 -15.10
N ILE A 37 11.05 -2.31 -14.43
CA ILE A 37 12.47 -2.61 -14.27
C ILE A 37 12.73 -3.22 -12.89
N VAL A 38 12.93 -4.54 -12.87
CA VAL A 38 13.27 -5.32 -11.65
C VAL A 38 14.55 -6.11 -11.91
N PRO A 39 15.64 -5.85 -11.16
CA PRO A 39 16.87 -6.64 -11.24
C PRO A 39 16.64 -8.14 -11.00
N LYS A 40 17.33 -9.00 -11.75
CA LYS A 40 17.23 -10.48 -11.63
C LYS A 40 17.72 -11.01 -10.28
N LYS A 41 18.72 -10.37 -9.67
CA LYS A 41 19.26 -10.70 -8.35
C LYS A 41 19.16 -9.47 -7.46
N MET A 42 18.52 -9.58 -6.31
CA MET A 42 18.42 -8.51 -5.31
C MET A 42 18.27 -9.08 -3.90
N THR A 43 18.86 -8.40 -2.92
CA THR A 43 18.65 -8.71 -1.50
C THR A 43 17.22 -8.35 -1.08
N VAL A 44 16.75 -8.94 0.02
CA VAL A 44 15.43 -8.60 0.60
C VAL A 44 15.37 -7.11 0.95
N GLN A 45 16.45 -6.55 1.48
CA GLN A 45 16.55 -5.15 1.87
C GLN A 45 16.44 -4.23 0.65
N ALA A 46 17.19 -4.50 -0.42
CA ALA A 46 17.11 -3.74 -1.66
C ALA A 46 15.71 -3.82 -2.30
N LYS A 47 15.09 -5.01 -2.27
CA LYS A 47 13.72 -5.22 -2.73
C LYS A 47 12.72 -4.35 -1.97
N LYS A 48 12.78 -4.36 -0.63
CA LYS A 48 11.91 -3.55 0.22
C LYS A 48 12.14 -2.05 0.04
N GLN A 49 13.38 -1.64 -0.19
CA GLN A 49 13.72 -0.23 -0.43
C GLN A 49 13.12 0.25 -1.76
N ARG A 50 13.40 -0.45 -2.86
CA ARG A 50 12.80 -0.15 -4.16
C ARG A 50 11.27 -0.10 -4.10
N PHE A 51 10.66 -1.05 -3.38
CA PHE A 51 9.21 -1.03 -3.17
C PHE A 51 8.74 0.27 -2.50
N ARG A 52 9.43 0.72 -1.44
CA ARG A 52 9.07 1.97 -0.75
C ARG A 52 9.21 3.17 -1.68
N ASP A 53 10.31 3.26 -2.40
CA ASP A 53 10.60 4.38 -3.31
C ASP A 53 9.55 4.47 -4.44
N LEU A 54 9.07 3.32 -4.91
CA LEU A 54 8.03 3.24 -5.94
C LEU A 54 6.61 3.50 -5.41
N VAL A 55 6.25 2.86 -4.29
CA VAL A 55 4.84 2.73 -3.87
C VAL A 55 4.43 3.79 -2.87
N VAL A 56 5.31 4.20 -1.94
CA VAL A 56 4.94 5.16 -0.89
C VAL A 56 4.58 6.54 -1.47
N PRO A 57 5.39 7.16 -2.36
CA PRO A 57 5.03 8.43 -2.97
C PRO A 57 3.72 8.35 -3.77
N ALA A 58 3.52 7.25 -4.50
CA ALA A 58 2.32 7.00 -5.29
C ALA A 58 1.07 6.85 -4.39
N VAL A 59 1.17 6.14 -3.27
CA VAL A 59 0.08 6.02 -2.28
C VAL A 59 -0.22 7.40 -1.68
N ASN A 60 0.79 8.17 -1.28
CA ASN A 60 0.61 9.50 -0.72
C ASN A 60 -0.14 10.43 -1.68
N LYS A 61 0.27 10.46 -2.95
CA LYS A 61 -0.37 11.26 -3.99
C LYS A 61 -1.83 10.84 -4.22
N VAL A 62 -2.09 9.54 -4.40
CA VAL A 62 -3.46 9.04 -4.61
C VAL A 62 -4.34 9.28 -3.38
N TYR A 63 -3.81 9.09 -2.17
CA TYR A 63 -4.55 9.35 -0.95
C TYR A 63 -4.94 10.84 -0.85
N ALA A 64 -4.01 11.75 -1.08
CA ALA A 64 -4.29 13.19 -1.07
C ALA A 64 -5.37 13.59 -2.10
N ASP A 65 -5.27 13.06 -3.33
CA ASP A 65 -6.29 13.27 -4.37
C ASP A 65 -7.69 12.79 -3.93
N LEU A 66 -7.76 11.60 -3.31
CA LEU A 66 -9.02 11.01 -2.86
C LEU A 66 -9.60 11.74 -1.66
N ASP A 67 -8.77 12.13 -0.71
CA ASP A 67 -9.16 12.88 0.48
C ASP A 67 -9.69 14.28 0.11
N ALA A 68 -9.01 14.97 -0.82
CA ALA A 68 -9.49 16.25 -1.35
C ALA A 68 -10.88 16.12 -2.00
N LYS A 69 -11.07 15.09 -2.84
CA LYS A 69 -12.37 14.80 -3.47
C LYS A 69 -13.45 14.44 -2.45
N TYR A 70 -13.09 13.69 -1.41
CA TYR A 70 -13.99 13.37 -0.31
C TYR A 70 -14.43 14.63 0.44
N LYS A 71 -13.48 15.49 0.83
CA LYS A 71 -13.75 16.76 1.52
C LYS A 71 -14.62 17.70 0.68
N GLU A 72 -14.34 17.80 -0.62
CA GLU A 72 -15.16 18.58 -1.54
C GLU A 72 -16.61 18.05 -1.60
N ALA A 73 -16.78 16.74 -1.80
CA ALA A 73 -18.09 16.12 -1.82
C ALA A 73 -18.84 16.32 -0.50
N LYS A 74 -18.12 16.20 0.63
CA LYS A 74 -18.69 16.43 1.97
C LYS A 74 -19.22 17.86 2.10
N LYS A 75 -18.43 18.87 1.73
CA LYS A 75 -18.86 20.28 1.78
C LYS A 75 -20.13 20.52 0.94
N ILE A 76 -20.21 19.93 -0.25
CA ILE A 76 -21.39 20.05 -1.12
C ILE A 76 -22.61 19.39 -0.46
N ILE A 77 -22.45 18.16 0.06
CA ILE A 77 -23.55 17.41 0.67
C ILE A 77 -24.04 18.08 1.96
N ASP A 78 -23.14 18.58 2.80
CA ASP A 78 -23.47 19.30 4.04
C ASP A 78 -24.24 20.60 3.76
N SER A 79 -24.10 21.20 2.56
CA SER A 79 -24.87 22.39 2.16
C SER A 79 -26.36 22.13 1.92
N GLY A 80 -26.78 20.86 1.87
CA GLY A 80 -28.17 20.45 1.65
C GLY A 80 -28.69 20.65 0.23
N LYS A 81 -27.86 21.14 -0.71
CA LYS A 81 -28.27 21.42 -2.09
C LYS A 81 -28.09 20.20 -3.00
N THR A 82 -29.08 19.95 -3.86
CA THR A 82 -28.94 19.02 -4.99
C THR A 82 -27.79 19.46 -5.89
N ASN A 83 -26.99 18.51 -6.36
CA ASN A 83 -25.80 18.81 -7.15
C ASN A 83 -25.51 17.69 -8.16
N ALA A 84 -25.48 18.03 -9.46
CA ALA A 84 -25.25 17.07 -10.54
C ALA A 84 -23.90 16.33 -10.43
N LYS A 85 -22.86 16.96 -9.85
CA LYS A 85 -21.57 16.31 -9.58
C LYS A 85 -21.73 15.19 -8.54
N ILE A 86 -22.52 15.42 -7.49
CA ILE A 86 -22.82 14.42 -6.46
C ILE A 86 -23.62 13.26 -7.06
N GLU A 87 -24.64 13.54 -7.88
CA GLU A 87 -25.41 12.50 -8.56
C GLU A 87 -24.54 11.61 -9.46
N LYS A 88 -23.62 12.23 -10.23
CA LYS A 88 -22.65 11.49 -11.05
C LYS A 88 -21.71 10.64 -10.19
N LEU A 89 -21.24 11.17 -9.07
CA LEU A 89 -20.40 10.44 -8.13
C LEU A 89 -21.17 9.28 -7.48
N MET A 90 -22.44 9.46 -7.11
CA MET A 90 -23.29 8.39 -6.58
C MET A 90 -23.43 7.23 -7.57
N LYS A 91 -23.73 7.53 -8.85
CA LYS A 91 -23.78 6.51 -9.91
C LYS A 91 -22.44 5.79 -10.04
N SER A 92 -21.35 6.55 -10.07
CA SER A 92 -19.99 6.01 -10.16
C SER A 92 -19.68 5.06 -9.00
N TYR A 93 -19.84 5.49 -7.75
CA TYR A 93 -19.55 4.70 -6.55
C TYR A 93 -20.63 3.67 -6.20
N SER A 94 -21.71 3.58 -6.99
CA SER A 94 -22.90 2.79 -6.69
C SER A 94 -23.46 3.09 -5.29
N ALA A 95 -23.47 4.37 -4.92
CA ALA A 95 -23.94 4.86 -3.64
C ALA A 95 -25.46 5.02 -3.64
N LYS A 96 -26.11 4.63 -2.54
CA LYS A 96 -27.58 4.68 -2.40
C LYS A 96 -28.12 6.04 -1.95
N SER A 97 -27.28 6.83 -1.28
CA SER A 97 -27.59 8.16 -0.79
C SER A 97 -26.32 9.03 -0.77
N PRO A 98 -26.45 10.36 -0.61
CA PRO A 98 -25.29 11.23 -0.40
C PRO A 98 -24.41 10.79 0.78
N GLN A 99 -25.02 10.34 1.89
CA GLN A 99 -24.27 9.86 3.05
C GLN A 99 -23.54 8.53 2.75
N ASP A 100 -24.16 7.59 2.03
CA ASP A 100 -23.48 6.38 1.56
C ASP A 100 -22.32 6.71 0.61
N LEU A 101 -22.46 7.76 -0.22
CA LEU A 101 -21.37 8.23 -1.06
C LEU A 101 -20.16 8.67 -0.23
N LEU A 102 -20.37 9.45 0.83
CA LEU A 102 -19.28 9.85 1.74
C LEU A 102 -18.59 8.65 2.39
N VAL A 103 -19.39 7.67 2.85
CA VAL A 103 -18.87 6.41 3.41
C VAL A 103 -18.03 5.66 2.38
N ARG A 104 -18.37 5.69 1.09
CA ARG A 104 -17.59 5.03 0.02
C ARG A 104 -16.35 5.81 -0.39
N MET A 105 -16.43 7.14 -0.43
CA MET A 105 -15.37 8.02 -0.92
C MET A 105 -14.22 8.23 0.05
N LYS A 106 -14.46 8.22 1.37
CA LYS A 106 -13.40 8.47 2.36
C LYS A 106 -12.24 7.48 2.15
N PRO A 107 -10.99 7.90 1.88
CA PRO A 107 -9.89 6.94 1.77
C PRO A 107 -9.59 6.32 3.15
N HIS A 108 -9.15 5.06 3.17
CA HIS A 108 -8.67 4.39 4.39
C HIS A 108 -7.18 4.68 4.62
N ALA A 109 -6.66 4.36 5.80
CA ALA A 109 -5.25 4.54 6.18
C ALA A 109 -4.26 4.09 5.08
N LYS A 110 -3.23 4.92 4.83
CA LYS A 110 -2.20 4.69 3.79
C LYS A 110 -1.40 3.43 4.07
N SER A 111 -1.10 3.16 5.33
CA SER A 111 -0.36 1.97 5.76
C SER A 111 -1.03 0.66 5.36
N VAL A 112 -2.37 0.61 5.33
CA VAL A 112 -3.13 -0.55 4.84
C VAL A 112 -2.90 -0.77 3.35
N ALA A 113 -2.97 0.29 2.54
CA ALA A 113 -2.72 0.21 1.10
C ALA A 113 -1.28 -0.23 0.80
N ILE A 114 -0.31 0.32 1.52
CA ILE A 114 1.12 -0.01 1.37
C ILE A 114 1.35 -1.48 1.77
N ALA A 115 0.77 -1.95 2.88
CA ALA A 115 0.92 -3.33 3.32
C ALA A 115 0.29 -4.34 2.34
N GLN A 116 -0.93 -4.07 1.86
CA GLN A 116 -1.56 -4.90 0.84
C GLN A 116 -0.73 -4.89 -0.44
N ALA A 117 -0.29 -3.73 -0.93
CA ALA A 117 0.58 -3.67 -2.10
C ALA A 117 1.84 -4.51 -1.91
N ALA A 118 2.51 -4.44 -0.75
CA ALA A 118 3.70 -5.25 -0.48
C ALA A 118 3.42 -6.76 -0.52
N MET A 119 2.31 -7.19 0.11
CA MET A 119 1.89 -8.59 0.16
C MET A 119 1.49 -9.11 -1.23
N GLU A 120 0.59 -8.41 -1.92
CA GLU A 120 -0.01 -8.85 -3.19
C GLU A 120 0.98 -8.81 -4.37
N SER A 121 1.93 -7.86 -4.36
CA SER A 121 2.90 -7.69 -5.45
C SER A 121 4.26 -8.32 -5.18
N ALA A 122 4.40 -9.05 -4.07
CA ALA A 122 5.67 -9.55 -3.56
C ALA A 122 6.75 -8.45 -3.49
N TRP A 123 6.40 -7.27 -2.94
CA TRP A 123 7.25 -6.07 -2.90
C TRP A 123 7.52 -5.45 -4.28
N ALA A 124 6.48 -5.35 -5.11
CA ALA A 124 6.50 -4.79 -6.46
C ALA A 124 7.47 -5.49 -7.41
N THR A 125 7.67 -6.80 -7.23
CA THR A 125 8.53 -7.63 -8.10
C THR A 125 7.77 -8.75 -8.82
N SER A 126 6.47 -8.94 -8.54
CA SER A 126 5.68 -9.97 -9.20
C SER A 126 5.65 -9.77 -10.72
N ARG A 127 5.39 -10.85 -11.48
CA ARG A 127 5.23 -10.78 -12.93
C ARG A 127 4.18 -9.73 -13.32
N PHE A 128 3.01 -9.73 -12.66
CA PHE A 128 1.93 -8.81 -12.99
C PHE A 128 2.27 -7.35 -12.69
N THR A 129 3.03 -7.07 -11.63
CA THR A 129 3.56 -5.72 -11.43
C THR A 129 4.49 -5.32 -12.56
N ARG A 130 5.36 -6.23 -13.00
CA ARG A 130 6.37 -5.93 -14.01
C ARG A 130 5.80 -5.74 -15.43
N VAL A 131 4.81 -6.55 -15.82
CA VAL A 131 4.25 -6.54 -17.19
C VAL A 131 2.95 -5.75 -17.32
N ALA A 132 2.23 -5.53 -16.22
CA ALA A 132 0.92 -4.90 -16.20
C ALA A 132 0.81 -3.73 -15.21
N THR A 133 1.87 -3.40 -14.46
CA THR A 133 1.82 -2.39 -13.39
C THR A 133 0.70 -2.68 -12.39
N ASN A 134 0.32 -3.96 -12.24
CA ASN A 134 -0.78 -4.37 -11.39
C ASN A 134 -0.24 -4.86 -10.05
N LEU A 135 -0.37 -4.03 -9.02
CA LEU A 135 0.13 -4.31 -7.67
C LEU A 135 -0.78 -5.26 -6.88
N PHE A 136 -2.07 -5.30 -7.20
CA PHE A 136 -3.11 -5.96 -6.39
C PHE A 136 -3.76 -7.15 -7.09
N GLY A 137 -3.19 -7.59 -8.22
CA GLY A 137 -3.71 -8.72 -8.99
C GLY A 137 -5.13 -8.52 -9.53
N VAL A 138 -5.57 -7.28 -9.78
CA VAL A 138 -6.96 -6.99 -10.18
C VAL A 138 -7.28 -7.65 -11.52
N TRP A 139 -8.33 -8.47 -11.54
CA TRP A 139 -8.81 -9.15 -12.75
C TRP A 139 -9.46 -8.19 -13.73
N SER A 140 -9.29 -8.48 -15.01
CA SER A 140 -9.92 -7.76 -16.12
C SER A 140 -11.03 -8.62 -16.73
N PHE A 141 -12.27 -8.16 -16.57
CA PHE A 141 -13.44 -8.79 -17.21
C PHE A 141 -13.85 -8.07 -18.50
N ASN A 142 -13.37 -6.85 -18.71
CA ASN A 142 -13.64 -6.07 -19.90
C ASN A 142 -12.59 -6.37 -20.98
N LYS A 143 -13.01 -6.75 -22.19
CA LYS A 143 -12.07 -7.01 -23.29
C LYS A 143 -11.51 -5.76 -23.96
N ASN A 144 -12.15 -4.61 -23.74
CA ASN A 144 -11.80 -3.33 -24.35
C ASN A 144 -10.83 -2.51 -23.48
N GLU A 145 -10.47 -2.98 -22.28
CA GLU A 145 -9.47 -2.32 -21.44
C GLU A 145 -8.09 -2.98 -21.59
N PRO A 146 -6.98 -2.23 -21.37
CA PRO A 146 -5.65 -2.81 -21.37
C PRO A 146 -5.54 -3.94 -20.34
N ARG A 147 -5.11 -5.12 -20.78
CA ARG A 147 -5.03 -6.32 -19.95
C ARG A 147 -3.94 -7.28 -20.40
N VAL A 148 -3.47 -8.13 -19.49
CA VAL A 148 -2.46 -9.16 -19.75
C VAL A 148 -3.00 -10.52 -19.31
N ALA A 149 -2.70 -11.58 -20.07
CA ALA A 149 -3.07 -12.94 -19.67
C ALA A 149 -2.29 -13.36 -18.40
N ALA A 150 -3.02 -13.96 -17.46
CA ALA A 150 -2.45 -14.45 -16.20
C ALA A 150 -1.46 -15.60 -16.42
N GLY A 151 -1.56 -16.31 -17.55
CA GLY A 151 -0.86 -17.56 -17.83
C GLY A 151 -1.68 -18.78 -17.40
N GLU A 152 -2.54 -18.62 -16.40
CA GLU A 152 -3.46 -19.64 -15.90
C GLU A 152 -4.83 -19.60 -16.61
N LYS A 153 -5.41 -20.79 -16.80
CA LYS A 153 -6.78 -20.97 -17.29
C LYS A 153 -7.68 -21.39 -16.12
N ARG A 154 -8.89 -20.81 -16.04
CA ARG A 154 -9.97 -21.37 -15.21
C ARG A 154 -10.79 -22.31 -16.08
N GLY A 155 -10.50 -23.61 -16.01
CA GLY A 155 -11.01 -24.58 -16.99
C GLY A 155 -10.50 -24.24 -18.39
N LYS A 156 -11.41 -23.92 -19.32
CA LYS A 156 -11.07 -23.52 -20.70
C LYS A 156 -10.86 -22.00 -20.88
N LYS A 157 -11.16 -21.17 -19.87
CA LYS A 157 -11.14 -19.70 -20.01
C LYS A 157 -9.81 -19.11 -19.53
N THR A 158 -9.17 -18.31 -20.36
CA THR A 158 -7.99 -17.52 -19.98
C THR A 158 -8.38 -16.43 -18.98
N ILE A 159 -7.69 -16.36 -17.84
CA ILE A 159 -7.84 -15.27 -16.89
C ILE A 159 -6.98 -14.09 -17.37
N TYR A 160 -7.54 -12.88 -17.30
CA TYR A 160 -6.83 -11.65 -17.61
C TYR A 160 -6.72 -10.78 -16.37
N VAL A 161 -5.59 -10.10 -16.22
CA VAL A 161 -5.38 -9.06 -15.21
C VAL A 161 -5.34 -7.70 -15.89
N LYS A 162 -5.85 -6.66 -15.20
CA LYS A 162 -5.81 -5.28 -15.71
C LYS A 162 -4.37 -4.83 -15.87
N LYS A 163 -4.11 -4.07 -16.94
CA LYS A 163 -2.86 -3.35 -17.18
C LYS A 163 -3.06 -1.87 -16.92
N TYR A 164 -2.22 -1.30 -16.08
CA TYR A 164 -2.27 0.10 -15.71
C TYR A 164 -1.15 0.90 -16.37
N SER A 165 -1.43 2.16 -16.67
CA SER A 165 -0.45 3.10 -17.22
C SER A 165 0.59 3.53 -16.18
N SER A 166 0.26 3.51 -14.89
CA SER A 166 1.15 3.90 -13.80
C SER A 166 0.83 3.18 -12.49
N VAL A 167 1.73 3.31 -11.51
CA VAL A 167 1.53 2.77 -10.16
C VAL A 167 0.36 3.46 -9.46
N GLU A 168 0.23 4.78 -9.61
CA GLU A 168 -0.92 5.54 -9.10
C GLU A 168 -2.25 5.06 -9.70
N ALA A 169 -2.26 4.70 -11.00
CA ALA A 169 -3.46 4.16 -11.63
C ALA A 169 -3.87 2.82 -11.00
N SER A 170 -2.91 1.93 -10.71
CA SER A 170 -3.17 0.67 -10.00
C SER A 170 -3.68 0.90 -8.57
N ILE A 171 -3.04 1.80 -7.82
CA ILE A 171 -3.44 2.14 -6.44
C ILE A 171 -4.84 2.77 -6.40
N ARG A 172 -5.16 3.66 -7.35
CA ARG A 172 -6.47 4.30 -7.44
C ARG A 172 -7.58 3.28 -7.73
N ASP A 173 -7.32 2.31 -8.59
CA ASP A 173 -8.27 1.23 -8.88
C ASP A 173 -8.44 0.29 -7.66
N TYR A 174 -7.36 0.03 -6.91
CA TYR A 174 -7.45 -0.70 -5.64
C TYR A 174 -8.35 0.00 -4.61
N TYR A 175 -8.14 1.31 -4.36
CA TYR A 175 -9.02 2.08 -3.47
C TYR A 175 -10.47 2.03 -3.95
N ARG A 176 -10.66 2.07 -5.26
CA ARG A 176 -11.98 1.97 -5.88
C ARG A 176 -12.65 0.62 -5.64
N VAL A 177 -11.92 -0.49 -5.74
CA VAL A 177 -12.43 -1.84 -5.44
C VAL A 177 -12.97 -1.92 -4.01
N LEU A 178 -12.22 -1.41 -3.02
CA LEU A 178 -12.68 -1.38 -1.62
C LEU A 178 -13.87 -0.42 -1.40
N ALA A 179 -13.90 0.68 -2.14
CA ALA A 179 -14.98 1.67 -2.08
C ALA A 179 -16.31 1.14 -2.64
N THR A 180 -16.29 0.28 -3.66
CA THR A 180 -17.52 -0.17 -4.35
C THR A 180 -17.89 -1.62 -4.09
N GLY A 181 -16.93 -2.49 -3.74
CA GLY A 181 -17.18 -3.92 -3.55
C GLY A 181 -18.22 -4.20 -2.47
N ARG A 182 -19.23 -5.03 -2.81
CA ARG A 182 -20.36 -5.35 -1.92
C ARG A 182 -19.90 -5.92 -0.57
N VAL A 183 -18.87 -6.76 -0.59
CA VAL A 183 -18.33 -7.47 0.59
C VAL A 183 -17.59 -6.56 1.58
N PHE A 184 -17.18 -5.35 1.18
CA PHE A 184 -16.41 -4.43 2.02
C PHE A 184 -17.27 -3.45 2.84
N GLY A 185 -18.55 -3.77 3.06
CA GLY A 185 -19.46 -2.91 3.83
C GLY A 185 -18.97 -2.63 5.24
N GLU A 186 -18.54 -3.67 5.97
CA GLU A 186 -18.01 -3.52 7.33
C GLU A 186 -16.71 -2.71 7.36
N PHE A 187 -15.80 -2.97 6.42
CA PHE A 187 -14.57 -2.18 6.27
C PHE A 187 -14.88 -0.70 6.06
N ARG A 188 -15.86 -0.39 5.19
CA ARG A 188 -16.27 0.98 4.94
C ARG A 188 -16.89 1.65 6.15
N ALA A 189 -17.67 0.91 6.95
CA ALA A 189 -18.21 1.43 8.20
C ALA A 189 -17.10 1.67 9.23
N GLU A 190 -16.11 0.76 9.33
CA GLU A 190 -15.00 0.87 10.28
C GLU A 190 -14.12 2.09 10.01
N LYS A 191 -13.75 2.33 8.75
CA LYS A 191 -12.94 3.50 8.37
C LYS A 191 -13.64 4.84 8.60
N MET A 192 -14.96 4.85 8.80
CA MET A 192 -15.67 6.07 9.22
C MET A 192 -15.52 6.32 10.72
N ARG A 193 -15.37 5.28 11.54
CA ARG A 193 -15.22 5.37 13.00
C ARG A 193 -13.78 5.57 13.45
N THR A 194 -12.81 5.07 12.68
CA THR A 194 -11.39 5.15 13.04
C THR A 194 -10.49 5.16 11.82
N ASN A 195 -9.31 5.76 11.96
CA ASN A 195 -8.21 5.63 11.00
C ASN A 195 -7.14 4.63 11.47
N ASP A 196 -7.34 3.94 12.62
CA ASP A 196 -6.39 2.96 13.14
C ASP A 196 -6.27 1.76 12.19
N PRO A 197 -5.13 1.58 11.50
CA PRO A 197 -4.98 0.52 10.52
C PRO A 197 -5.15 -0.88 11.10
N TYR A 198 -4.84 -1.08 12.38
CA TYR A 198 -4.97 -2.38 13.05
C TYR A 198 -6.42 -2.79 13.32
N LYS A 199 -7.34 -1.81 13.41
CA LYS A 199 -8.78 -2.07 13.43
C LYS A 199 -9.32 -2.32 12.03
N LEU A 200 -8.84 -1.56 11.05
CA LEU A 200 -9.28 -1.67 9.65
C LEU A 200 -8.99 -3.05 9.04
N VAL A 201 -7.77 -3.57 9.22
CA VAL A 201 -7.37 -4.87 8.61
C VAL A 201 -8.18 -6.06 9.11
N LYS A 202 -8.82 -5.95 10.29
CA LYS A 202 -9.73 -6.99 10.80
C LYS A 202 -11.01 -7.13 9.97
N LYS A 203 -11.33 -6.13 9.13
CA LYS A 203 -12.53 -6.09 8.28
C LYS A 203 -12.22 -6.44 6.81
N LEU A 204 -11.06 -7.02 6.54
CA LEU A 204 -10.61 -7.43 5.20
C LEU A 204 -10.61 -8.96 5.01
N ASP A 205 -11.34 -9.70 5.84
CA ASP A 205 -11.46 -11.17 5.74
C ASP A 205 -12.01 -11.63 4.37
N LYS A 206 -12.86 -10.82 3.72
CA LYS A 206 -13.38 -11.11 2.38
C LYS A 206 -12.47 -10.68 1.24
N TYR A 207 -11.29 -10.11 1.51
CA TYR A 207 -10.34 -9.73 0.47
C TYR A 207 -9.57 -10.93 -0.08
N SER A 208 -9.29 -11.92 0.78
CA SER A 208 -8.50 -13.10 0.46
C SER A 208 -9.24 -14.38 0.85
N GLU A 209 -9.00 -15.46 0.12
CA GLU A 209 -9.50 -16.81 0.48
C GLU A 209 -9.00 -17.27 1.85
N LYS A 210 -7.91 -16.67 2.36
CA LYS A 210 -7.39 -16.90 3.72
C LYS A 210 -8.31 -16.37 4.84
N GLY A 211 -9.36 -15.62 4.52
CA GLY A 211 -10.31 -15.16 5.54
C GLY A 211 -9.65 -14.26 6.59
N ALA A 212 -9.98 -14.49 7.87
CA ALA A 212 -9.46 -13.71 8.99
C ALA A 212 -7.92 -13.78 9.15
N GLU A 213 -7.27 -14.84 8.67
CA GLU A 213 -5.81 -14.97 8.74
C GLU A 213 -5.11 -13.89 7.90
N TYR A 214 -5.73 -13.48 6.78
CA TYR A 214 -5.25 -12.38 5.97
C TYR A 214 -5.11 -11.07 6.78
N GLY A 215 -6.07 -10.79 7.65
CA GLY A 215 -6.02 -9.61 8.53
C GLY A 215 -4.87 -9.66 9.53
N LYS A 216 -4.50 -10.85 10.02
CA LYS A 216 -3.35 -11.05 10.92
C LYS A 216 -2.02 -10.86 10.19
N GLU A 217 -1.91 -11.41 8.98
CA GLU A 217 -0.75 -11.21 8.11
C GLU A 217 -0.56 -9.72 7.80
N LEU A 218 -1.64 -9.00 7.47
CA LEU A 218 -1.59 -7.56 7.23
C LEU A 218 -1.17 -6.76 8.47
N LYS A 219 -1.73 -7.07 9.64
CA LYS A 219 -1.31 -6.45 10.90
C LYS A 219 0.20 -6.60 11.12
N SER A 220 0.72 -7.81 10.88
CA SER A 220 2.15 -8.11 11.02
C SER A 220 2.99 -7.39 9.97
N MET A 221 2.51 -7.30 8.73
CA MET A 221 3.17 -6.55 7.66
C MET A 221 3.31 -5.07 8.01
N ILE A 222 2.25 -4.46 8.56
CA ILE A 222 2.23 -3.05 8.98
C ILE A 222 3.18 -2.81 10.16
N SER A 223 3.14 -3.66 11.19
CA SER A 223 3.96 -3.47 12.40
C SER A 223 5.45 -3.70 12.12
N TYR A 224 5.81 -4.85 11.52
CA TYR A 224 7.21 -5.24 11.30
C TYR A 224 7.93 -4.26 10.38
N ASN A 225 7.26 -3.78 9.33
CA ASN A 225 7.85 -2.82 8.38
C ASN A 225 7.58 -1.36 8.75
N ARG A 226 6.93 -1.12 9.91
CA ARG A 226 6.64 0.20 10.46
C ARG A 226 5.86 1.10 9.50
N PHE A 227 4.97 0.52 8.70
CA PHE A 227 4.17 1.27 7.73
C PHE A 227 3.17 2.25 8.36
N TYR A 228 2.82 2.06 9.63
CA TYR A 228 2.02 3.01 10.41
C TYR A 228 2.64 4.42 10.45
N LYS A 229 3.95 4.56 10.21
CA LYS A 229 4.61 5.87 10.13
C LYS A 229 4.21 6.69 8.90
N PHE A 230 3.54 6.07 7.93
CA PHE A 230 3.06 6.73 6.72
C PHE A 230 1.61 7.20 6.83
N ASP A 231 0.92 6.96 7.94
CA ASP A 231 -0.45 7.45 8.14
C ASP A 231 -0.48 8.94 8.46
#